data_AF-A0A7S0MJS4-F1
#
_entry.id   AF-A0A7S0MJS4-F1
#
_cell.length_a   1.000
_cell.length_b   1.000
_cell.length_c   1.000
_cell.angle_alpha   90.00
_cell.angle_beta   90.00
_cell.angle_gamma   90.00
#
_symmetry.space_group_name_H-M   'P 1'
#
loop_
_entity.id
_entity.type
_entity.pdbx_description
1 polymer ?
#
loop_
_entity_poly.entity_id
_entity_poly.type
_entity_poly.pdbx_seq_one_letter_code
_entity_poly.pdbx_strand_id
1 'polypeptide(L)'
;MNAMSKSKREIDLYGEEEEYGGGLTHSLRAMEPKEKKLKTAVLQDRARKEAIQAHSQAESAASRDRLSLDHPRFPHHALIAVGGRSYLLLQTKGRLCDGHCLLVPQLACASMVACDEDTLEELRNFKKCL
;
A
#
# COMPACT_ATOMS: atom_id res chain seq x y z
N MET A 1 34.58 51.38 -21.77
CA MET A 1 34.66 51.17 -23.23
C MET A 1 34.81 49.68 -23.49
N ASN A 2 33.87 49.13 -24.27
CA ASN A 2 33.92 47.87 -25.04
C ASN A 2 34.11 46.53 -24.31
N ALA A 3 33.47 45.43 -24.71
CA ALA A 3 32.40 45.20 -25.68
C ALA A 3 31.83 43.78 -25.43
N MET A 4 30.56 43.64 -25.79
CA MET A 4 29.78 42.40 -25.96
C MET A 4 30.44 41.36 -26.90
N SER A 5 29.75 40.20 -26.94
CA SER A 5 29.65 39.21 -28.03
C SER A 5 30.39 37.90 -27.71
N LYS A 6 29.80 36.70 -27.74
CA LYS A 6 28.61 36.14 -28.42
C LYS A 6 28.19 34.86 -27.63
N SER A 7 26.93 34.66 -27.24
CA SER A 7 25.76 34.27 -28.07
C SER A 7 25.58 32.75 -28.24
N LYS A 8 24.47 32.27 -27.66
CA LYS A 8 23.51 31.26 -28.16
C LYS A 8 23.90 29.78 -28.24
N ARG A 9 23.25 28.98 -27.40
CA ARG A 9 22.13 28.06 -27.73
C ARG A 9 21.23 28.05 -26.48
N GLU A 10 20.01 28.58 -26.35
CA GLU A 10 18.81 28.63 -27.21
C GLU A 10 18.48 27.26 -27.82
N ILE A 11 17.53 26.58 -27.19
CA ILE A 11 16.26 26.18 -27.82
C ILE A 11 15.23 26.08 -26.67
N ASP A 12 14.28 27.01 -26.74
CA ASP A 12 13.01 27.05 -26.03
C ASP A 12 12.13 25.85 -26.43
N LEU A 13 11.18 25.46 -25.58
CA LEU A 13 9.77 25.29 -25.97
C LEU A 13 8.93 24.82 -24.76
N TYR A 14 7.67 25.26 -24.74
CA TYR A 14 6.61 25.04 -23.73
C TYR A 14 6.77 25.89 -22.47
N GLY A 15 6.31 27.14 -22.36
CA GLY A 15 5.17 27.82 -22.99
C GLY A 15 4.44 28.58 -21.88
N GLU A 16 4.67 29.89 -21.79
CA GLU A 16 3.74 30.79 -21.10
C GLU A 16 2.53 30.97 -22.02
N GLU A 17 1.37 30.44 -21.62
CA GLU A 17 0.07 30.92 -22.10
C GLU A 17 -0.91 31.06 -20.92
N GLU A 18 -1.23 32.33 -20.69
CA GLU A 18 -2.31 33.04 -20.00
C GLU A 18 -3.51 32.30 -19.36
N GLU A 19 -3.73 32.69 -18.10
CA GLU A 19 -4.97 33.29 -17.57
C GLU A 19 -6.28 32.46 -17.58
N TYR A 20 -6.74 32.03 -16.39
CA TYR A 20 -8.14 32.18 -15.95
C TYR A 20 -8.27 31.96 -14.42
N GLY A 21 -8.51 33.05 -13.66
CA GLY A 21 -9.25 33.00 -12.38
C GLY A 21 -8.54 32.51 -11.10
N GLY A 22 -7.34 33.01 -10.76
CA GLY A 22 -6.64 32.62 -9.50
C GLY A 22 -6.43 33.71 -8.45
N GLY A 23 -6.65 34.99 -8.77
CA GLY A 23 -6.27 36.10 -7.89
C GLY A 23 -7.00 36.10 -6.54
N LEU A 24 -8.30 35.78 -6.55
CA LEU A 24 -9.13 35.83 -5.34
C LEU A 24 -8.82 34.68 -4.38
N THR A 25 -8.52 33.48 -4.88
CA THR A 25 -8.21 32.31 -4.04
C THR A 25 -6.84 32.44 -3.39
N HIS A 26 -5.87 33.06 -4.05
CA HIS A 26 -4.54 33.32 -3.48
C HIS A 26 -4.59 34.40 -2.38
N SER A 27 -5.42 35.45 -2.54
CA SER A 27 -5.63 36.49 -1.51
C SER A 27 -6.48 36.00 -0.33
N LEU A 28 -7.53 35.20 -0.57
CA LEU A 28 -8.35 34.60 0.49
C LEU A 28 -7.54 33.60 1.33
N ARG A 29 -6.67 32.81 0.69
CA ARG A 29 -5.73 31.91 1.39
C ARG A 29 -4.72 32.69 2.24
N ALA A 30 -4.39 33.94 1.89
CA ALA A 30 -3.55 34.82 2.70
C ALA A 30 -4.30 35.42 3.91
N MET A 31 -5.63 35.55 3.86
CA MET A 31 -6.48 36.11 4.92
C MET A 31 -6.93 35.10 5.99
N GLU A 32 -6.66 33.81 5.83
CA GLU A 32 -6.96 32.85 6.90
C GLU A 32 -6.07 33.09 8.14
N PRO A 33 -6.65 33.10 9.35
CA PRO A 33 -5.89 33.35 10.57
C PRO A 33 -4.78 32.31 10.72
N LYS A 34 -3.56 32.79 11.01
CA LYS A 34 -2.34 31.96 11.13
C LYS A 34 -2.53 30.76 12.06
N GLU A 35 -3.35 30.91 13.10
CA GLU A 35 -3.72 29.85 14.04
C GLU A 35 -4.49 28.69 13.38
N LYS A 36 -5.39 28.97 12.42
CA LYS A 36 -6.11 27.92 11.68
C LYS A 36 -5.17 27.14 10.77
N LYS A 37 -4.22 27.82 10.12
CA LYS A 37 -3.18 27.18 9.30
C LYS A 37 -2.23 26.31 10.12
N LEU A 38 -1.84 26.77 11.30
CA LEU A 38 -1.01 25.98 12.20
C LEU A 38 -1.75 24.74 12.69
N LYS A 39 -3.04 24.87 13.06
CA LYS A 39 -3.88 23.74 13.47
C LYS A 39 -4.06 22.71 12.35
N THR A 40 -4.31 23.15 11.11
CA THR A 40 -4.43 22.22 9.96
C THR A 40 -3.09 21.56 9.63
N ALA A 41 -1.97 22.29 9.69
CA ALA A 41 -0.64 21.72 9.49
C ALA A 41 -0.29 20.66 10.55
N VAL A 42 -0.58 20.91 11.84
CA VAL A 42 -0.34 19.93 12.92
C VAL A 42 -1.21 18.68 12.75
N LEU A 43 -2.48 18.84 12.33
CA LEU A 43 -3.36 17.71 12.04
C LEU A 43 -2.84 16.89 10.84
N GLN A 44 -2.36 17.55 9.79
CA GLN A 44 -1.77 16.88 8.63
C GLN A 44 -0.48 16.14 8.99
N ASP A 45 0.39 16.75 9.79
CA ASP A 45 1.63 16.11 10.25
C ASP A 45 1.34 14.89 11.12
N ARG A 46 0.30 14.96 11.97
CA ARG A 46 -0.16 13.82 12.76
C ARG A 46 -0.70 12.70 11.85
N ALA A 47 -1.63 13.02 10.96
CA ALA A 47 -2.20 12.04 10.04
C ALA A 47 -1.13 11.39 9.16
N ARG A 48 -0.14 12.17 8.69
CA ARG A 48 1.01 11.67 7.93
C ARG A 48 1.85 10.70 8.76
N LYS A 49 2.20 11.05 10.00
CA LYS A 49 2.98 10.18 10.88
C LYS A 49 2.24 8.88 11.19
N GLU A 50 0.94 8.95 11.48
CA GLU A 50 0.10 7.78 11.73
C GLU A 50 0.02 6.87 10.50
N ALA A 51 -0.16 7.43 9.30
CA ALA A 51 -0.18 6.67 8.05
C ALA A 51 1.17 5.98 7.76
N ILE A 52 2.29 6.69 7.93
CA ILE A 52 3.63 6.12 7.76
C ILE A 52 3.87 4.99 8.77
N GLN A 53 3.48 5.20 10.02
CA GLN A 53 3.65 4.20 11.07
C GLN A 53 2.80 2.96 10.80
N ALA A 54 1.53 3.13 10.42
CA ALA A 54 0.64 2.02 10.09
C ALA A 54 1.16 1.22 8.88
N HIS A 55 1.62 1.90 7.83
CA HIS A 55 2.21 1.26 6.66
C HIS A 55 3.48 0.48 7.01
N SER A 56 4.41 1.12 7.73
CA SER A 56 5.66 0.49 8.15
C SER A 56 5.41 -0.75 9.01
N GLN A 57 4.41 -0.70 9.89
CA GLN A 57 4.01 -1.86 10.70
C GLN A 57 3.43 -2.99 9.83
N ALA A 58 2.54 -2.66 8.88
CA ALA A 58 1.94 -3.64 7.98
C ALA A 58 3.01 -4.34 7.12
N GLU A 59 3.93 -3.58 6.51
CA GLU A 59 5.05 -4.13 5.74
C GLU A 59 5.98 -5.01 6.59
N SER A 60 6.26 -4.55 7.81
CA SER A 60 7.10 -5.30 8.75
C SER A 60 6.44 -6.61 9.20
N ALA A 61 5.12 -6.66 9.26
CA ALA A 61 4.39 -7.88 9.59
C ALA A 61 4.35 -8.83 8.38
N ALA A 62 4.04 -8.32 7.19
CA ALA A 62 3.99 -9.10 5.95
C ALA A 62 5.36 -9.73 5.60
N SER A 63 6.45 -8.97 5.76
CA SER A 63 7.81 -9.48 5.50
C SER A 63 8.26 -10.59 6.46
N ARG A 64 7.66 -10.65 7.66
CA ARG A 64 7.95 -11.69 8.66
C ARG A 64 7.08 -12.94 8.51
N ASP A 65 5.99 -12.85 7.76
CA ASP A 65 5.07 -13.95 7.58
C ASP A 65 5.68 -15.06 6.72
N ARG A 66 5.78 -16.26 7.30
CA ARG A 66 6.34 -17.44 6.62
C ARG A 66 5.33 -18.14 5.73
N LEU A 67 4.06 -17.76 5.82
CA LEU A 67 2.97 -18.29 5.00
C LEU A 67 2.75 -17.43 3.75
N SER A 68 3.39 -16.27 3.61
CA SER A 68 3.32 -15.56 2.33
C SER A 68 4.02 -16.37 1.22
N LEU A 69 3.38 -16.49 0.06
CA LEU A 69 3.92 -17.24 -1.10
C LEU A 69 5.24 -16.65 -1.61
N ASP A 70 5.45 -15.35 -1.41
CA ASP A 70 6.66 -14.63 -1.81
C ASP A 70 7.80 -14.77 -0.80
N HIS A 71 7.53 -15.35 0.38
CA HIS A 71 8.54 -15.48 1.42
C HIS A 71 9.58 -16.55 1.04
N PRO A 72 10.90 -16.28 1.12
CA PRO A 72 11.94 -17.19 0.63
C PRO A 72 12.02 -18.54 1.35
N ARG A 73 11.44 -18.63 2.55
CA ARG A 73 11.34 -19.88 3.33
C ARG A 73 9.96 -20.54 3.26
N PHE A 74 9.10 -20.10 2.34
CA PHE A 74 7.81 -20.71 2.13
C PHE A 74 7.99 -22.18 1.70
N PRO A 75 7.28 -23.14 2.33
CA PRO A 75 7.44 -24.55 2.01
C PRO A 75 6.69 -24.93 0.72
N HIS A 76 7.24 -24.56 -0.44
CA HIS A 76 6.60 -24.80 -1.75
C HIS A 76 6.24 -26.27 -2.01
N HIS A 77 7.06 -27.22 -1.55
CA HIS A 77 6.81 -28.66 -1.70
C HIS A 77 5.59 -29.16 -0.91
N ALA A 78 5.09 -28.39 0.05
CA ALA A 78 3.92 -28.74 0.86
C ALA A 78 2.63 -28.07 0.34
N LEU A 79 2.71 -27.29 -0.73
CA LEU A 79 1.56 -26.66 -1.37
C LEU A 79 0.75 -27.71 -2.14
N ILE A 80 -0.52 -27.87 -1.80
CA ILE A 80 -1.40 -28.90 -2.38
C ILE A 80 -2.23 -28.31 -3.52
N ALA A 81 -2.86 -27.17 -3.26
CA ALA A 81 -3.74 -26.51 -4.23
C ALA A 81 -3.64 -25.00 -4.08
N VAL A 82 -3.80 -24.28 -5.20
CA VAL A 82 -3.80 -22.82 -5.26
C VAL A 82 -5.09 -22.38 -5.92
N GLY A 83 -5.87 -21.56 -5.22
CA GLY A 83 -7.04 -20.86 -5.76
C GLY A 83 -6.66 -19.49 -6.32
N GLY A 84 -7.65 -18.64 -6.52
CA GLY A 84 -7.44 -17.26 -6.95
C GLY A 84 -7.03 -16.33 -5.82
N ARG A 85 -7.50 -16.55 -4.59
CA ARG A 85 -7.26 -15.66 -3.42
C ARG A 85 -6.81 -16.39 -2.16
N SER A 86 -6.78 -17.72 -2.19
CA SER A 86 -6.43 -18.59 -1.08
C SER A 86 -5.75 -19.86 -1.61
N TYR A 87 -5.05 -20.55 -0.73
CA TYR A 87 -4.36 -21.78 -1.08
C TYR A 87 -4.41 -22.80 0.07
N LEU A 88 -4.19 -24.06 -0.28
CA LEU A 88 -4.17 -25.19 0.64
C LEU A 88 -2.73 -25.68 0.82
N LEU A 89 -2.26 -25.69 2.06
CA LEU A 89 -0.92 -26.09 2.43
C LEU A 89 -0.95 -27.24 3.42
N LEU A 90 -0.09 -28.24 3.23
CA LEU A 90 0.11 -29.30 4.19
C LEU A 90 1.02 -28.83 5.33
N GLN A 91 0.61 -29.04 6.59
CA GLN A 91 1.40 -28.56 7.72
C GLN A 91 2.76 -29.31 7.76
N THR A 92 3.90 -28.61 7.71
CA THR A 92 5.22 -29.27 7.66
C THR A 92 5.73 -29.73 9.03
N LYS A 93 5.29 -29.06 10.12
CA LYS A 93 5.71 -29.36 11.49
C LYS A 93 4.50 -29.36 12.44
N GLY A 94 4.46 -30.26 13.41
CA GLY A 94 3.38 -30.31 14.40
C GLY A 94 2.04 -30.80 13.84
N ARG A 95 2.06 -31.81 12.96
CA ARG A 95 0.82 -32.45 12.49
C ARG A 95 0.14 -33.17 13.65
N LEU A 96 -1.18 -32.98 13.76
CA LEU A 96 -1.99 -33.63 14.80
C LEU A 96 -2.60 -34.94 14.30
N CYS A 97 -2.89 -35.01 13.00
CA CYS A 97 -3.41 -36.18 12.30
C CYS A 97 -2.83 -36.25 10.88
N ASP A 98 -3.00 -37.42 10.26
CA ASP A 98 -2.70 -37.59 8.85
C ASP A 98 -3.61 -36.69 8.00
N GLY A 99 -3.02 -36.04 6.99
CA GLY A 99 -3.74 -35.06 6.17
C GLY A 99 -3.97 -33.70 6.82
N HIS A 100 -3.40 -33.40 8.01
CA HIS A 100 -3.53 -32.08 8.63
C HIS A 100 -2.99 -30.98 7.70
N CYS A 101 -3.90 -30.13 7.24
CA CYS A 101 -3.65 -29.04 6.30
C CYS A 101 -4.14 -27.70 6.84
N LEU A 102 -3.63 -26.63 6.24
CA LEU A 102 -3.94 -25.24 6.52
C LEU A 102 -4.57 -24.64 5.27
N LEU A 103 -5.71 -23.98 5.45
CA LEU A 103 -6.30 -23.09 4.46
C LEU A 103 -5.85 -21.67 4.78
N VAL A 104 -5.16 -21.02 3.85
CA VAL A 104 -4.55 -19.73 4.08
C VAL A 104 -4.93 -18.75 2.96
N PRO A 105 -5.44 -17.55 3.30
CA PRO A 105 -5.59 -16.46 2.34
C PRO A 105 -4.24 -16.03 1.74
N GLN A 106 -4.22 -15.67 0.47
CA GLN A 106 -3.02 -15.19 -0.20
C GLN A 106 -2.63 -13.78 0.27
N LEU A 107 -3.62 -12.93 0.57
CA LEU A 107 -3.40 -11.63 1.19
C LEU A 107 -3.42 -11.77 2.72
N ALA A 108 -2.38 -11.27 3.38
CA ALA A 108 -2.28 -11.31 4.84
C ALA A 108 -3.45 -10.55 5.49
N CYS A 109 -4.35 -11.26 6.17
CA CYS A 109 -5.39 -10.69 7.01
C CYS A 109 -5.17 -11.12 8.48
N ALA A 110 -5.45 -10.20 9.41
CA ALA A 110 -5.27 -10.45 10.85
C ALA A 110 -6.29 -11.47 11.41
N SER A 111 -7.45 -11.58 10.77
CA SER A 111 -8.51 -12.52 11.14
C SER A 111 -9.41 -12.80 9.96
N MET A 112 -10.14 -13.91 9.99
CA MET A 112 -11.15 -14.25 8.99
C MET A 112 -12.24 -13.19 8.83
N VAL A 113 -12.56 -12.44 9.90
CA VAL A 113 -13.58 -11.37 9.85
C VAL A 113 -13.08 -10.16 9.05
N ALA A 114 -11.77 -9.98 8.96
CA ALA A 114 -11.14 -8.87 8.24
C ALA A 114 -10.78 -9.21 6.78
N CYS A 115 -10.98 -10.46 6.33
CA CYS A 115 -10.70 -10.86 4.96
C CYS A 115 -11.91 -10.53 4.05
N ASP A 116 -11.65 -10.29 2.77
CA ASP A 116 -12.68 -9.94 1.78
C ASP A 116 -13.71 -11.06 1.57
N GLU A 117 -14.94 -10.71 1.17
CA GLU A 117 -16.06 -11.65 1.02
C GLU A 117 -15.76 -12.77 0.01
N ASP A 118 -15.20 -12.42 -1.14
CA ASP A 118 -14.83 -13.39 -2.17
C ASP A 118 -13.76 -14.38 -1.67
N THR A 119 -12.80 -13.90 -0.87
CA THR A 119 -11.77 -14.75 -0.25
C THR A 119 -12.44 -15.72 0.73
N LEU A 120 -13.40 -15.24 1.53
CA LEU A 120 -14.18 -16.09 2.44
C LEU A 120 -15.02 -17.12 1.70
N GLU A 121 -15.62 -16.76 0.57
CA GLU A 121 -16.37 -17.69 -0.27
C GLU A 121 -15.47 -18.79 -0.82
N GLU A 122 -14.29 -18.44 -1.33
CA GLU A 122 -13.30 -19.41 -1.82
C GLU A 122 -12.85 -20.36 -0.71
N LEU A 123 -12.53 -19.84 0.49
CA LEU A 123 -12.21 -20.68 1.65
C LEU A 123 -13.37 -21.61 2.03
N ARG A 124 -14.62 -21.16 1.93
CA ARG A 124 -15.80 -22.02 2.16
C ARG A 124 -15.92 -23.10 1.10
N ASN A 125 -15.58 -22.82 -0.15
CA ASN A 125 -15.62 -23.79 -1.23
C ASN A 125 -14.54 -24.87 -1.04
N PHE A 126 -13.32 -24.49 -0.64
CA PHE A 126 -12.31 -25.47 -0.22
C PHE A 126 -12.81 -26.37 0.91
N LYS A 127 -13.45 -25.78 1.94
CA LYS A 127 -14.00 -26.55 3.06
C LYS A 127 -15.12 -27.52 2.68
N LYS A 128 -15.85 -27.30 1.58
CA LYS A 128 -16.88 -28.24 1.12
C LYS A 128 -16.29 -29.46 0.42
N CYS A 129 -15.08 -29.33 -0.12
CA CYS A 129 -14.40 -30.37 -0.88
C CYS A 129 -13.42 -31.21 -0.05
N LEU A 130 -13.18 -30.83 1.21
CA LEU A 130 -12.32 -31.51 2.19
C LEU A 130 -13.20 -32.23 3.22
#